data_AF-A0A940MRW6-F1
#
_entry.id   AF-A0A940MRW6-F1
#
_cell.length_a   1.000
_cell.length_b   1.000
_cell.length_c   1.000
_cell.angle_alpha   90.00
_cell.angle_beta   90.00
_cell.angle_gamma   90.00
#
_symmetry.space_group_name_H-M   'P 1'
#
loop_
_entity.id
_entity.type
_entity.pdbx_description
1 polymer ?
#
loop_
_entity_poly.entity_id
_entity_poly.type
_entity_poly.pdbx_seq_one_letter_code
_entity_poly.pdbx_strand_id
1 'polypeptide(L)'
;MLRKLPTKTLSVDPQLAAVRAHFDKHGSALCNAAGLIDGESGIARVLRLMSGLREASRLDRATRRRLVDLHRLLSLDPVVDAFEPDLSSWVLLDPASPEVEELCLLTDRLYDLLVEIGERDDERDALALALQAQDAA
;
A
#
# COMPACT_ATOMS: atom_id res chain seq x y z
N MET A 1 13.11 12.26 -38.91
CA MET A 1 14.16 12.01 -37.91
C MET A 1 13.59 11.06 -36.86
N LEU A 2 14.07 9.81 -36.81
CA LEU A 2 13.58 8.79 -35.87
C LEU A 2 14.15 9.07 -34.48
N ARG A 3 13.30 9.51 -33.54
CA ARG A 3 13.66 9.61 -32.12
C ARG A 3 13.99 8.20 -31.63
N LYS A 4 15.27 7.95 -31.30
CA LYS A 4 15.70 6.73 -30.63
C LYS A 4 15.10 6.75 -29.23
N LEU A 5 14.03 5.98 -29.02
CA LEU A 5 13.55 5.67 -27.67
C LEU A 5 14.67 4.89 -26.98
N PRO A 6 15.21 5.36 -25.85
CA PRO A 6 16.19 4.57 -25.11
C PRO A 6 15.47 3.31 -24.63
N THR A 7 15.87 2.16 -25.15
CA THR A 7 15.59 0.84 -24.58
C THR A 7 16.30 0.75 -23.24
N LYS A 8 15.78 1.48 -22.24
CA LYS A 8 16.20 1.34 -20.84
C LYS A 8 15.60 0.03 -20.36
N THR A 9 16.44 -1.01 -20.47
CA THR A 9 16.50 -2.16 -19.55
C THR A 9 15.51 -2.06 -18.41
N LEU A 10 14.52 -2.97 -18.39
CA LEU A 10 13.67 -3.39 -17.26
C LEU A 10 13.95 -2.62 -15.96
N SER A 11 13.59 -1.35 -15.93
CA SER A 11 13.79 -0.51 -14.75
C SER A 11 12.74 -1.01 -13.80
N VAL A 12 13.15 -1.82 -12.83
CA VAL A 12 12.28 -2.28 -11.74
C VAL A 12 11.54 -1.05 -11.25
N ASP A 13 10.22 -1.05 -11.37
CA ASP A 13 9.38 0.04 -10.93
C ASP A 13 9.77 0.37 -9.48
N PRO A 14 10.33 1.56 -9.21
CA PRO A 14 10.90 1.88 -7.90
C PRO A 14 9.83 1.87 -6.81
N GLN A 15 8.58 2.22 -7.15
CA GLN A 15 7.46 2.14 -6.21
C GLN A 15 7.13 0.68 -5.92
N LEU A 16 7.09 -0.19 -6.94
CA LEU A 16 6.91 -1.63 -6.73
C LEU A 16 8.04 -2.25 -5.90
N ALA A 17 9.29 -1.83 -6.10
CA ALA A 17 10.44 -2.28 -5.34
C ALA A 17 10.33 -1.89 -3.86
N ALA A 18 9.94 -0.64 -3.57
CA ALA A 18 9.72 -0.16 -2.21
C ALA A 18 8.61 -0.96 -1.51
N VAL A 19 7.49 -1.20 -2.20
CA VAL A 19 6.40 -2.02 -1.65
C VAL A 19 6.86 -3.45 -1.39
N ARG A 20 7.57 -4.09 -2.32
CA ARG A 20 8.10 -5.44 -2.10
C ARG A 20 9.04 -5.51 -0.90
N ALA A 21 9.98 -4.57 -0.79
CA ALA A 21 10.91 -4.50 0.34
C ALA A 21 10.17 -4.34 1.68
N HIS A 22 9.10 -3.54 1.71
CA HIS A 22 8.26 -3.40 2.90
C HIS A 22 7.59 -4.73 3.27
N PHE A 23 6.96 -5.42 2.32
CA PHE A 23 6.28 -6.70 2.57
C PHE A 23 7.25 -7.86 2.85
N ASP A 24 8.46 -7.83 2.31
CA ASP A 24 9.50 -8.80 2.65
C ASP A 24 9.96 -8.63 4.10
N LYS A 25 10.04 -7.38 4.59
CA LYS A 25 10.44 -7.07 5.97
C LYS A 25 9.32 -7.25 6.99
N HIS A 26 8.08 -6.91 6.62
CA HIS A 26 6.95 -6.77 7.56
C HIS A 26 5.78 -7.70 7.27
N GLY A 27 5.82 -8.54 6.22
CA GLY A 27 4.67 -9.32 5.76
C GLY A 27 4.04 -10.24 6.81
N SER A 28 4.86 -10.92 7.63
CA SER A 28 4.33 -11.76 8.73
C SER A 28 3.64 -10.92 9.80
N ALA A 29 4.21 -9.77 10.16
CA ALA A 29 3.65 -8.88 11.16
C ALA A 29 2.34 -8.25 10.65
N LEU A 30 2.28 -7.88 9.36
CA LEU A 30 1.05 -7.43 8.69
C LEU A 30 -0.04 -8.51 8.67
N CYS A 31 0.32 -9.79 8.48
CA CYS A 31 -0.65 -10.89 8.58
C CYS A 31 -1.21 -11.01 10.00
N ASN A 32 -0.35 -10.95 11.02
CA ASN A 32 -0.77 -11.02 12.41
C ASN A 32 -1.68 -9.84 12.78
N ALA A 33 -1.28 -8.62 12.40
CA ALA A 33 -2.05 -7.40 12.63
C ALA A 33 -3.43 -7.44 11.93
N ALA A 34 -3.48 -7.84 10.66
CA ALA A 34 -4.74 -7.98 9.95
C ALA A 34 -5.61 -9.12 10.53
N GLY A 35 -4.99 -10.20 10.99
CA GLY A 35 -5.67 -11.30 11.66
C GLY A 35 -6.24 -10.94 13.03
N LEU A 36 -5.58 -10.05 13.75
CA LEU A 36 -6.08 -9.51 15.02
C LEU A 36 -7.37 -8.70 14.83
N ILE A 37 -7.55 -8.07 13.68
CA ILE A 37 -8.70 -7.19 13.38
C ILE A 37 -9.85 -7.94 12.69
N ASP A 38 -9.55 -8.71 11.65
CA ASP A 38 -10.56 -9.30 10.73
C ASP A 38 -10.37 -10.83 10.57
N GLY A 39 -9.69 -11.46 11.53
CA GLY A 39 -9.47 -12.90 11.57
C GLY A 39 -8.84 -13.45 10.28
N GLU A 40 -9.34 -14.60 9.83
CA GLU A 40 -8.85 -15.24 8.59
C GLU A 40 -9.04 -14.37 7.34
N SER A 41 -10.10 -13.54 7.30
CA SER A 41 -10.34 -12.60 6.19
C SER A 41 -9.23 -11.56 6.09
N GLY A 42 -8.77 -11.04 7.23
CA GLY A 42 -7.65 -10.11 7.33
C GLY A 42 -6.34 -10.74 6.86
N ILE A 43 -6.01 -11.93 7.37
CA ILE A 43 -4.80 -12.68 6.95
C ILE A 43 -4.82 -12.93 5.44
N ALA A 44 -5.94 -13.44 4.92
CA ALA A 44 -6.08 -13.75 3.51
C ALA A 44 -5.96 -12.51 2.61
N ARG A 45 -6.38 -11.33 3.10
CA ARG A 45 -6.19 -10.05 2.39
C ARG A 45 -4.72 -9.72 2.20
N VAL A 46 -3.90 -9.85 3.24
CA VAL A 46 -2.46 -9.59 3.19
C VAL A 46 -1.75 -10.60 2.28
N LEU A 47 -2.05 -11.90 2.42
CA LEU A 47 -1.45 -12.94 1.59
C LEU A 47 -1.78 -12.76 0.10
N ARG A 48 -3.03 -12.41 -0.25
CA ARG A 48 -3.40 -12.12 -1.65
C ARG A 48 -2.63 -10.91 -2.19
N LEU A 49 -2.44 -9.87 -1.37
CA LEU A 49 -1.65 -8.70 -1.76
C LEU A 49 -0.18 -9.07 -1.99
N MET A 50 0.44 -9.84 -1.10
CA MET A 50 1.82 -10.34 -1.26
C MET A 50 1.99 -11.19 -2.53
N SER A 51 1.05 -12.10 -2.82
CA SER A 51 1.07 -12.89 -4.05
C SER A 51 0.97 -12.00 -5.29
N GLY A 52 0.05 -11.04 -5.31
CA GLY A 52 -0.08 -10.08 -6.41
C GLY A 52 1.19 -9.23 -6.60
N LEU A 53 1.82 -8.79 -5.50
CA LEU A 53 3.07 -8.04 -5.55
C LEU A 53 4.22 -8.86 -6.14
N ARG A 54 4.27 -10.19 -5.88
CA ARG A 54 5.31 -11.07 -6.45
C ARG A 54 5.20 -11.20 -7.97
N GLU A 55 3.98 -11.23 -8.49
CA GLU A 55 3.71 -11.42 -9.93
C GLU A 55 3.73 -10.11 -10.73
N ALA A 56 3.52 -8.96 -10.06
CA ALA A 56 3.45 -7.66 -10.71
C ALA A 56 4.76 -7.26 -11.41
N SER A 57 4.65 -6.66 -12.59
CA SER A 57 5.76 -5.97 -13.27
C SER A 57 5.83 -4.48 -12.95
N ARG A 58 4.72 -3.91 -12.48
CA ARG A 58 4.56 -2.50 -12.07
C ARG A 58 3.47 -2.38 -11.02
N LEU A 59 3.50 -1.29 -10.25
CA LEU A 59 2.51 -0.98 -9.22
C LEU A 59 1.25 -0.38 -9.88
N ASP A 60 0.30 -1.25 -10.22
CA ASP A 60 -0.95 -0.86 -10.87
C ASP A 60 -1.97 -0.21 -9.90
N ARG A 61 -3.01 0.40 -10.48
CA ARG A 61 -4.07 1.09 -9.72
C ARG A 61 -4.79 0.14 -8.75
N ALA A 62 -5.00 -1.11 -9.14
CA ALA A 62 -5.70 -2.10 -8.32
C ALA A 62 -4.88 -2.48 -7.07
N THR A 63 -3.57 -2.64 -7.22
CA THR A 63 -2.65 -2.96 -6.12
C THR A 63 -2.48 -1.77 -5.19
N ARG A 64 -2.39 -0.56 -5.73
CA ARG A 64 -2.42 0.69 -4.93
C ARG A 64 -3.68 0.78 -4.10
N ARG A 65 -4.84 0.50 -4.70
CA ARG A 65 -6.11 0.50 -3.97
C ARG A 65 -6.11 -0.53 -2.85
N ARG A 66 -5.61 -1.74 -3.09
CA ARG A 66 -5.47 -2.78 -2.05
C ARG A 66 -4.54 -2.38 -0.91
N LEU A 67 -3.46 -1.63 -1.18
CA LEU A 67 -2.58 -1.10 -0.12
C LEU A 67 -3.33 -0.08 0.75
N VAL A 68 -4.10 0.82 0.13
CA VAL A 68 -4.95 1.79 0.85
C VAL A 68 -6.04 1.08 1.65
N ASP A 69 -6.70 0.08 1.07
CA ASP A 69 -7.74 -0.70 1.76
C ASP A 69 -7.16 -1.53 2.92
N LEU A 70 -5.90 -1.97 2.84
CA LEU A 70 -5.18 -2.60 3.95
C LEU A 70 -4.86 -1.57 5.05
N HIS A 71 -4.34 -0.39 4.68
CA HIS A 71 -4.09 0.68 5.65
C HIS A 71 -5.36 1.05 6.42
N ARG A 72 -6.48 1.26 5.71
CA ARG A 72 -7.78 1.57 6.33
C ARG A 72 -8.24 0.49 7.31
N LEU A 73 -8.04 -0.78 6.96
CA LEU A 73 -8.34 -1.89 7.86
C LEU A 73 -7.48 -1.79 9.14
N LEU A 74 -6.17 -1.61 9.00
CA LEU A 74 -5.24 -1.58 10.13
C LEU A 74 -5.42 -0.34 11.02
N SER A 75 -5.79 0.79 10.43
CA SER A 75 -6.12 2.03 11.14
C SER A 75 -7.49 2.02 11.80
N LEU A 76 -8.22 0.89 11.72
CA LEU A 76 -9.61 0.75 12.18
C LEU A 76 -10.50 1.89 11.66
N ASP A 77 -10.25 2.36 10.43
CA ASP A 77 -11.03 3.42 9.80
C ASP A 77 -12.31 2.80 9.21
N PRO A 78 -13.48 2.98 9.85
CA PRO A 78 -14.71 2.36 9.38
C PRO A 78 -15.04 2.91 7.98
N VAL A 79 -15.40 2.00 7.07
CA VAL A 79 -16.06 2.41 5.82
C VAL A 79 -17.37 3.10 6.20
N VAL A 80 -17.40 4.42 6.12
CA VAL A 80 -18.53 5.31 6.50
C VAL A 80 -19.86 4.94 5.81
N ASP A 81 -19.84 4.07 4.79
CA ASP A 81 -21.04 3.64 4.04
C ASP A 81 -21.69 2.32 4.53
N ALA A 82 -21.10 1.60 5.49
CA ALA A 82 -21.74 0.43 6.07
C ALA A 82 -22.56 0.82 7.31
N PHE A 83 -23.87 0.95 7.10
CA PHE A 83 -24.94 0.92 8.11
C PHE A 83 -24.50 0.29 9.45
N GLU A 84 -24.67 1.04 10.55
CA GLU A 84 -24.60 0.58 11.96
C GLU A 84 -23.62 -0.61 12.14
N PRO A 85 -22.30 -0.35 12.32
CA PRO A 85 -21.36 -1.45 12.49
C PRO A 85 -21.84 -2.31 13.66
N ASP A 86 -22.02 -3.60 13.42
CA ASP A 86 -22.27 -4.56 14.49
C ASP A 86 -21.00 -4.61 15.36
N LEU A 87 -20.98 -3.74 16.37
CA LEU A 87 -19.87 -3.57 17.31
C LEU A 87 -19.64 -4.83 18.15
N SER A 88 -20.53 -5.83 18.09
CA SER A 88 -20.34 -7.11 18.75
C SER A 88 -19.16 -7.92 18.17
N SER A 89 -18.73 -7.60 16.96
CA SER A 89 -17.57 -8.19 16.28
C SER A 89 -16.25 -7.44 16.52
N TRP A 90 -16.30 -6.25 17.11
CA TRP A 90 -15.10 -5.46 17.35
C TRP A 90 -14.31 -6.10 18.48
N VAL A 91 -13.11 -6.58 18.13
CA VAL A 91 -12.15 -7.07 19.10
C VAL A 91 -11.88 -5.95 20.10
N LEU A 92 -12.14 -6.20 21.38
CA LEU A 92 -11.81 -5.27 22.46
C LEU A 92 -10.29 -5.27 22.63
N LEU A 93 -9.61 -4.43 21.85
CA LEU A 93 -8.17 -4.22 21.93
C LEU A 93 -7.87 -3.36 23.16
N ASP A 94 -7.00 -3.84 24.04
CA ASP A 94 -6.44 -3.03 25.12
C ASP A 94 -5.42 -2.04 24.50
N PRO A 95 -5.66 -0.72 24.54
CA PRO A 95 -4.75 0.26 23.96
C PRO A 95 -3.35 0.25 24.56
N ALA A 96 -3.18 -0.30 25.77
CA ALA A 96 -1.89 -0.43 26.44
C ALA A 96 -1.17 -1.76 26.12
N SER A 97 -1.75 -2.62 25.28
CA SER A 97 -1.15 -3.91 24.95
C SER A 97 0.00 -3.77 23.95
N PRO A 98 1.08 -4.57 24.08
CA PRO A 98 2.18 -4.58 23.11
C PRO A 98 1.74 -4.89 21.67
N GLU A 99 0.69 -5.69 21.50
CA GLU A 99 0.13 -6.04 20.20
C GLU A 99 -0.51 -4.83 19.51
N VAL A 100 -1.16 -3.94 20.28
CA VAL A 100 -1.71 -2.69 19.75
C VAL A 100 -0.59 -1.70 19.41
N GLU A 101 0.46 -1.64 20.21
CA GLU A 101 1.64 -0.83 19.89
C GLU A 101 2.28 -1.29 18.56
N GLU A 102 2.45 -2.59 18.37
CA GLU A 102 2.98 -3.14 17.10
C GLU A 102 2.03 -2.85 15.93
N LEU A 103 0.71 -2.99 16.13
CA LEU A 103 -0.30 -2.64 15.13
C LEU A 103 -0.19 -1.17 14.70
N CYS A 104 -0.08 -0.23 15.64
CA CYS A 104 0.09 1.19 15.36
C CYS A 104 1.38 1.44 14.56
N LEU A 105 2.52 0.88 15.01
CA LEU A 105 3.79 1.03 14.30
C LEU A 105 3.76 0.47 12.88
N LEU A 106 3.06 -0.64 12.65
CA LEU A 106 2.89 -1.22 11.31
C LEU A 106 2.00 -0.34 10.43
N THR A 107 0.94 0.22 11.02
CA THR A 107 0.01 1.12 10.33
C THR A 107 0.72 2.39 9.88
N ASP A 108 1.50 3.01 10.78
CA ASP A 108 2.30 4.21 10.47
C ASP A 108 3.32 3.94 9.37
N ARG A 109 4.06 2.82 9.44
CA ARG A 109 5.02 2.45 8.38
C ARG A 109 4.34 2.21 7.03
N LEU A 110 3.13 1.66 7.03
CA LEU A 110 2.36 1.47 5.80
C LEU A 110 1.85 2.81 5.27
N TYR A 111 1.47 3.73 6.15
CA TYR A 111 1.10 5.10 5.78
C TYR A 111 2.26 5.84 5.13
N ASP A 112 3.45 5.81 5.76
CA ASP A 112 4.66 6.44 5.23
C ASP A 112 4.99 5.91 3.82
N LEU A 113 4.85 4.60 3.61
CA LEU A 113 5.03 3.99 2.29
C LEU A 113 3.99 4.50 1.26
N LEU A 114 2.72 4.65 1.67
CA LEU A 114 1.68 5.21 0.80
C LEU A 114 1.96 6.66 0.41
N VAL A 115 2.45 7.47 1.36
CA VAL A 115 2.88 8.86 1.11
C VAL A 115 4.06 8.88 0.14
N GLU A 116 5.08 8.06 0.39
CA GLU A 116 6.26 7.94 -0.49
C GLU A 116 5.89 7.58 -1.94
N ILE A 117 4.90 6.71 -2.10
CA ILE A 117 4.35 6.34 -3.41
C ILE A 117 3.65 7.54 -4.06
N GLY A 118 2.83 8.29 -3.30
CA GLY A 118 2.13 9.48 -3.80
C GLY A 118 3.09 10.59 -4.24
N GLU A 119 4.11 10.90 -3.43
CA GLU A 119 5.12 11.91 -3.76
C GLU A 119 5.84 11.59 -5.08
N ARG A 120 6.19 10.32 -5.31
CA ARG A 120 6.79 9.88 -6.58
C ARG A 120 5.85 9.99 -7.78
N ASP A 121 4.54 9.83 -7.58
CA ASP A 121 3.57 10.05 -8.65
C ASP A 121 3.50 11.54 -9.00
N ASP A 122 3.45 12.40 -7.99
CA ASP A 122 3.44 13.86 -8.17
C ASP A 122 4.70 14.36 -8.88
N GLU A 123 5.88 13.85 -8.52
CA GLU A 123 7.15 14.14 -9.19
C GLU A 123 7.11 13.73 -10.67
N ARG A 124 6.59 12.53 -10.97
CA ARG A 124 6.49 12.03 -12.34
C ARG A 124 5.53 12.87 -13.17
N ASP A 125 4.40 13.27 -12.59
CA ASP A 125 3.39 14.07 -13.27
C ASP A 125 3.91 15.50 -13.51
N ALA A 126 4.62 16.10 -12.55
CA ALA A 126 5.31 17.37 -12.73
C ALA A 126 6.35 17.31 -13.86
N LEU A 127 7.14 16.24 -13.94
CA LEU A 127 8.11 16.03 -15.02
C LEU A 127 7.44 15.87 -16.39
N ALA A 128 6.31 15.15 -16.46
CA ALA A 128 5.55 15.00 -17.69
C ALA A 128 5.01 16.34 -18.21
N LEU A 129 4.47 17.18 -17.31
CA LEU A 129 3.99 18.52 -17.64
C LEU A 129 5.13 19.44 -18.11
N ALA A 130 6.30 19.39 -17.46
CA ALA A 130 7.47 20.18 -17.85
C ALA A 130 7.98 19.81 -19.26
N LEU A 131 7.95 18.52 -19.63
CA LEU A 131 8.32 18.06 -20.98
C LEU A 131 7.32 18.54 -22.04
N GLN A 132 6.02 18.49 -21.74
CA GLN A 132 4.98 18.99 -22.64
C GLN A 132 5.12 20.51 -22.88
N ALA A 133 5.47 21.27 -21.85
CA ALA A 133 5.71 22.71 -21.98
C ALA A 133 6.93 23.05 -22.85
N GLN A 134 7.97 22.20 -22.84
CA GLN A 134 9.16 22.36 -23.68
C GLN A 134 8.91 22.01 -25.15
N ASP A 135 8.06 21.01 -25.44
CA ASP A 135 7.68 20.66 -26.82
C ASP A 135 6.70 21.68 -27.46
N ALA A 136 6.10 22.58 -26.67
CA ALA A 136 5.15 23.60 -27.12
C ALA A 136 5.76 24.99 -27.35
N ALA A 137 7.04 25.19 -27.02
CA ALA A 137 7.80 26.43 -27.17
C ALA A 137 8.76 26.37 -28.38
#